data_AF-A0A453L5F2-F1
#
_entry.id   AF-A0A453L5F2-F1
#
_cell.length_a   1.000
_cell.length_b   1.000
_cell.length_c   1.000
_cell.angle_alpha   90.00
_cell.angle_beta   90.00
_cell.angle_gamma   90.00
#
_symmetry.space_group_name_H-M   'P 1'
#
loop_
_entity.id
_entity.type
_entity.pdbx_description
1 polymer ?
#
loop_
_entity_poly.entity_id
_entity_poly.type
_entity_poly.pdbx_seq_one_letter_code
_entity_poly.pdbx_strand_id
1 'polypeptide(L)' 'PDGCTVASASADETLRFWNVFGTPEVAKPAPKASHSGMFNSSFAHIR' A
#
# COMPACT_ATOMS: atom_id res chain seq x y z
N PRO A 1 -4.23 -14.54 -4.61
CA PRO A 1 -3.03 -13.79 -5.04
C PRO A 1 -2.36 -13.14 -3.82
N ASP A 2 -1.04 -13.19 -3.75
CA ASP A 2 -0.20 -12.65 -2.67
C ASP A 2 0.03 -11.13 -2.80
N GLY A 3 -0.15 -10.56 -3.99
CA GLY A 3 -0.10 -9.11 -4.24
C GLY A 3 1.32 -8.50 -4.20
N CYS A 4 2.31 -9.28 -3.76
CA CYS A 4 3.70 -8.86 -3.65
C CYS A 4 4.56 -9.22 -4.88
N THR A 5 4.09 -10.19 -5.65
CA THR A 5 4.80 -10.71 -6.83
C THR A 5 4.27 -10.08 -8.12
N VAL A 6 5.17 -9.50 -8.91
CA VAL A 6 4.89 -8.97 -10.25
C VAL A 6 5.41 -9.95 -11.29
N ALA A 7 4.58 -10.26 -12.28
CA ALA A 7 4.97 -11.06 -13.45
C ALA A 7 5.10 -10.15 -14.67
N SER A 8 6.18 -10.34 -15.44
CA SER A 8 6.40 -9.66 -16.73
C SER A 8 6.62 -10.69 -17.82
N ALA A 9 5.98 -10.49 -18.98
CA ALA A 9 6.13 -11.32 -20.16
C ALA A 9 6.88 -10.57 -21.26
N SER A 10 7.79 -11.27 -21.94
CA SER A 10 8.64 -10.73 -22.98
C SER A 10 8.38 -11.39 -24.32
N ALA A 11 8.72 -10.70 -25.41
CA ALA A 11 8.57 -11.19 -26.78
C ALA A 11 9.56 -12.33 -27.14
N ASP A 12 10.58 -12.56 -26.31
CA ASP A 12 11.52 -13.70 -26.42
C ASP A 12 10.96 -14.97 -25.75
N GLU A 13 9.64 -15.02 -25.55
CA GLU A 13 8.92 -16.13 -24.93
C GLU A 13 9.34 -16.40 -23.47
N THR A 14 9.94 -15.41 -22.80
CA THR A 14 10.33 -15.51 -21.39
C THR A 14 9.33 -14.83 -20.46
N LEU A 15 9.18 -15.43 -19.27
CA LEU A 15 8.46 -14.84 -18.15
C LEU A 15 9.44 -14.57 -17.01
N ARG A 16 9.30 -13.41 -16.37
CA ARG A 16 10.11 -13.00 -15.22
C ARG A 16 9.21 -12.67 -14.05
N PHE A 17 9.57 -13.20 -12.88
CA PHE A 17 8.87 -12.96 -11.63
C PHE A 17 9.73 -12.08 -10.72
N TRP A 18 9.11 -11.05 -10.17
CA TRP A 18 9.77 -10.06 -9.32
C TRP A 18 9.03 -9.96 -8.01
N ASN A 19 9.73 -10.23 -6.90
CA ASN A 19 9.21 -9.92 -5.58
C ASN A 19 9.55 -8.46 -5.24
N VAL A 20 8.71 -7.53 -5.70
CA VAL A 20 8.97 -6.09 -5.58
C VAL A 20 8.73 -5.60 -4.15
N PHE A 21 7.76 -6.21 -3.47
CA PHE A 21 7.31 -5.76 -2.14
C PHE A 21 7.87 -6.62 -0.99
N GLY A 22 8.69 -7.62 -1.30
CA GLY A 22 9.20 -8.59 -0.33
C GLY A 22 8.12 -9.59 0.10
N THR A 23 8.51 -10.61 0.87
CA THR A 23 7.53 -11.34 1.66
C THR A 23 6.96 -10.36 2.69
N PRO A 24 5.63 -10.20 2.82
CA PRO A 24 5.09 -9.50 3.97
C PRO A 24 5.45 -10.35 5.18
N GLU A 25 6.56 -10.00 5.84
CA GLU A 25 6.85 -10.45 7.19
C GLU A 25 5.60 -10.09 7.96
N VAL A 26 4.83 -11.11 8.40
CA VAL A 26 3.51 -10.99 9.01
C VAL A 26 3.50 -9.70 9.82
N ALA A 27 2.86 -8.67 9.27
CA ALA A 27 3.01 -7.32 9.79
C ALA A 27 2.60 -7.41 11.26
N LYS A 28 3.59 -7.32 12.17
CA LYS A 28 3.31 -7.19 13.60
C LYS A 28 2.27 -6.09 13.67
N PRO A 29 1.07 -6.34 14.22
CA PRO A 29 -0.05 -5.42 14.09
C PRO A 29 0.45 -4.05 14.52
N ALA A 30 0.60 -3.15 13.54
CA ALA A 30 0.95 -1.78 13.82
C ALA A 30 -0.14 -1.29 14.77
N PRO A 31 0.19 -0.66 15.91
CA PRO A 31 -0.84 -0.06 16.74
C PRO A 31 -1.64 0.85 15.82
N LYS A 32 -2.94 0.57 15.70
CA LYS A 32 -3.86 1.39 14.90
C LYS A 32 -3.65 2.82 15.38
N ALA A 33 -2.99 3.64 14.56
CA ALA A 33 -2.92 5.06 14.83
C ALA A 33 -4.36 5.53 14.78
N SER A 34 -4.92 5.81 15.95
CA SER A 34 -6.23 6.41 16.08
C SER A 34 -6.18 7.72 15.31
N HIS A 35 -6.81 7.76 14.14
CA HIS A 35 -7.00 9.00 13.39
C HIS A 35 -8.09 9.80 14.11
N SER A 36 -7.76 10.30 15.30
CA SER A 36 -8.67 10.98 16.22
C SER A 36 -8.53 12.51 16.17
N GLY A 37 -7.88 13.10 15.16
CA GLY A 37 -7.58 14.53 15.29
C GLY A 37 -7.15 15.31 14.06
N MET A 38 -7.56 14.94 12.84
CA MET A 38 -7.18 15.71 11.64
C MET A 38 -8.38 15.96 10.71
N PHE A 39 -9.46 16.53 11.25
CA PHE A 39 -10.41 17.30 10.44
C PHE A 39 -11.11 18.38 11.29
N ASN A 40 -10.37 19.41 11.71
CA ASN A 40 -11.03 20.63 12.19
C ASN A 40 -11.43 21.48 10.97
N SER A 41 -12.61 21.24 10.42
CA SER A 41 -13.23 22.08 9.38
C SER A 41 -13.92 23.29 9.99
N SER A 42 -13.15 24.23 10.56
CA SER A 42 -13.68 25.55 10.94
C SER A 42 -13.67 26.51 9.75
N PHE A 43 -14.64 26.38 8.86
CA PHE A 43 -15.05 27.48 7.95
C PHE A 43 -16.23 28.25 8.55
N ALA A 44 -16.16 28.57 9.84
CA ALA A 44 -17.11 29.47 10.49
C ALA A 44 -16.54 30.89 10.42
N HIS A 45 -16.71 31.59 9.28
CA HIS A 45 -16.75 33.06 9.12
C HIS A 45 -16.38 33.58 7.70
N ILE A 46 -16.70 32.88 6.60
CA ILE A 46 -16.75 33.60 5.31
C ILE A 46 -18.14 34.25 5.23
N ARG A 47 -18.21 35.52 5.66
CA ARG A 47 -19.34 36.43 5.43
C ARG A 47 -19.32 36.94 4.01
#